data_AF-A0A6N2HKZ3-F1
#
_entry.id   AF-A0A6N2HKZ3-F1
#
_cell.length_a   1.000
_cell.length_b   1.000
_cell.length_c   1.000
_cell.angle_alpha   90.00
_cell.angle_beta   90.00
_cell.angle_gamma   90.00
#
_symmetry.space_group_name_H-M   'P 1'
#
loop_
_entity.id
_entity.type
_entity.pdbx_description
1 polymer ?
#
loop_
_entity_poly.entity_id
_entity_poly.type
_entity_poly.pdbx_seq_one_letter_code
_entity_poly.pdbx_strand_id
1 'polypeptide(L)' 'SRLDAWERRNHADGVLRAQNVPLALRVTPGDSAAGHTWSTVRLTWSRGEHPAYSYLTVRSDLATGRISDIGD' A
#
# COMPACT_ATOMS: atom_id res chain seq x y z
N SER A 1 0.50 -9.69 12.76
CA SER A 1 1.15 -9.58 11.42
C SER A 1 1.98 -8.29 11.35
N ARG A 2 2.80 -8.07 10.31
CA ARG A 2 3.50 -6.78 10.11
C ARG A 2 2.50 -5.62 9.92
N LEU A 3 1.33 -5.93 9.36
CA LEU A 3 0.19 -5.03 9.22
C LEU A 3 -0.33 -4.56 10.60
N ASP A 4 -0.63 -5.48 11.53
CA ASP A 4 -1.12 -5.11 12.87
C ASP A 4 -0.09 -4.27 13.65
N ALA A 5 1.21 -4.52 13.43
CA ALA A 5 2.26 -3.73 14.05
C ALA A 5 2.30 -2.29 13.50
N TRP A 6 1.99 -2.11 12.22
CA TRP A 6 1.86 -0.80 11.59
C TRP A 6 0.55 -0.10 12.00
N GLU A 7 -0.57 -0.82 12.05
CA GLU A 7 -1.89 -0.32 12.46
C GLU A 7 -1.85 0.25 13.88
N ARG A 8 -1.22 -0.47 14.82
CA ARG A 8 -1.02 0.01 16.19
C ARG A 8 -0.08 1.21 16.29
N ARG A 9 0.89 1.35 15.38
CA ARG A 9 1.83 2.49 15.37
C ARG A 9 1.22 3.74 14.75
N ASN A 10 0.33 3.59 13.77
CA ASN A 10 -0.21 4.69 12.97
C ASN A 10 -1.68 4.99 13.25
N HIS A 11 -2.33 4.21 14.15
CA HIS A 11 -3.73 4.34 14.53
C HIS A 11 -4.69 4.44 13.32
N ALA A 12 -4.47 3.63 12.28
CA ALA A 12 -5.16 3.73 10.99
C ALA A 12 -5.66 2.37 10.48
N ASP A 13 -6.79 2.39 9.77
CA ASP A 13 -7.50 1.22 9.26
C ASP A 13 -6.79 0.59 8.04
N GLY A 14 -6.62 -0.73 8.08
CA GLY A 14 -5.59 -1.50 7.37
C GLY A 14 -5.64 -1.53 5.83
N VAL A 15 -6.67 -0.96 5.20
CA VAL A 15 -6.83 -1.01 3.73
C VAL A 15 -6.35 0.27 3.03
N LEU A 16 -6.35 1.42 3.71
CA LEU A 16 -5.94 2.70 3.11
C LEU A 16 -4.66 3.28 3.69
N ARG A 17 -4.14 2.72 4.79
CA ARG A 17 -2.91 3.19 5.46
C ARG A 17 -2.84 4.71 5.63
N ALA A 18 -3.96 5.29 6.02
CA ALA A 18 -4.15 6.71 5.91
C ALA A 18 -5.10 7.21 6.98
N GLN A 19 -4.68 8.23 7.75
CA GLN A 19 -5.58 8.96 8.64
C GLN A 19 -6.60 9.83 7.88
N ASN A 20 -6.47 9.93 6.54
CA ASN A 20 -7.33 10.69 5.63
C ASN A 20 -7.62 9.86 4.36
N VAL A 21 -8.72 10.11 3.65
CA VAL A 21 -8.93 9.44 2.35
C VAL A 21 -8.00 10.09 1.31
N PRO A 22 -7.10 9.34 0.66
CA PRO A 22 -6.26 9.89 -0.39
C PRO A 22 -7.15 10.43 -1.53
N LEU A 23 -6.77 11.58 -2.09
CA LEU A 23 -7.51 12.21 -3.19
C LEU A 23 -7.49 11.36 -4.46
N ALA A 24 -6.45 10.54 -4.63
CA ALA A 24 -6.32 9.57 -5.70
C ALA A 24 -5.37 8.45 -5.27
N LEU A 25 -5.56 7.26 -5.87
CA LEU A 25 -4.64 6.13 -5.76
C LEU A 25 -4.22 5.67 -7.16
N ARG A 26 -2.97 5.22 -7.29
CA ARG A 26 -2.47 4.56 -8.49
C ARG A 26 -1.72 3.29 -8.11
N VAL A 27 -2.18 2.16 -8.62
CA VAL A 27 -1.50 0.86 -8.45
C VAL A 27 -0.61 0.62 -9.67
N THR A 28 0.66 0.28 -9.42
CA THR A 28 1.61 -0.12 -10.46
C THR A 28 2.03 -1.55 -10.16
N PRO A 29 1.72 -2.54 -11.02
CA PRO A 29 2.20 -3.89 -10.83
C PRO A 29 3.73 -3.91 -10.95
N GLY A 30 4.38 -4.62 -10.03
CA GLY A 30 5.81 -4.86 -10.04
C GLY A 30 6.12 -6.30 -10.46
N ASP A 31 7.34 -6.73 -10.13
CA ASP A 31 7.81 -8.06 -10.47
C ASP A 31 7.10 -9.14 -9.65
N SER A 32 7.20 -10.38 -10.13
CA SER A 32 6.69 -11.57 -9.46
C SER A 32 7.81 -12.59 -9.31
N ALA A 33 7.99 -13.10 -8.09
CA ALA A 33 9.07 -14.02 -7.75
C ALA A 33 8.70 -14.82 -6.49
N ALA A 34 9.23 -16.05 -6.39
CA ALA A 34 9.07 -16.93 -5.22
C ALA A 34 7.61 -17.12 -4.74
N GLY A 35 6.64 -17.22 -5.67
CA GLY A 35 5.22 -17.40 -5.33
C GLY A 35 4.50 -16.13 -4.87
N HIS A 36 5.18 -14.98 -4.95
CA HIS A 36 4.62 -13.68 -4.61
C HIS A 36 4.67 -12.73 -5.80
N THR A 37 3.75 -11.76 -5.79
CA THR A 37 3.77 -10.60 -6.68
C THR A 37 3.80 -9.34 -5.83
N TRP A 38 4.54 -8.35 -6.28
CA TRP A 38 4.58 -7.05 -5.63
C TRP A 38 3.87 -6.00 -6.46
N SER A 39 3.26 -5.01 -5.80
CA SER A 39 2.61 -3.88 -6.44
C SER A 39 2.92 -2.62 -5.66
N THR A 40 3.31 -1.56 -6.36
CA THR A 40 3.53 -0.26 -5.72
C THR A 40 2.25 0.56 -5.81
N VAL A 41 1.69 0.93 -4.66
CA VAL A 41 0.54 1.82 -4.54
C VAL A 41 1.04 3.22 -4.22
N ARG A 42 0.78 4.17 -5.11
CA ARG A 42 0.98 5.59 -4.84
C ARG A 42 -0.32 6.20 -4.33
N LEU A 43 -0.27 6.82 -3.17
CA LEU A 43 -1.35 7.61 -2.58
C LEU A 43 -1.07 9.09 -2.81
N THR A 44 -2.07 9.84 -3.29
CA THR A 44 -1.97 11.29 -3.51
C THR A 44 -2.83 12.03 -2.49
N TRP A 45 -2.24 13.00 -1.78
CA TRP A 45 -2.89 13.68 -0.65
C TRP A 45 -3.30 15.12 -0.94
N SER A 46 -2.65 15.77 -1.90
CA SER A 46 -2.96 17.15 -2.28
C SER A 46 -3.00 17.31 -3.80
N ARG A 47 -3.72 18.34 -4.27
CA ARG A 47 -3.72 18.81 -5.66
C ARG A 47 -2.98 20.14 -5.72
N GLY A 48 -2.20 20.38 -6.78
CA GLY A 48 -1.41 21.60 -6.96
C GLY A 48 -0.11 21.30 -7.69
N GLU A 49 0.76 22.32 -7.79
CA GLU A 49 2.06 22.24 -8.48
C GLU A 49 3.03 21.25 -7.80
N HIS A 50 2.84 21.01 -6.49
CA HIS A 50 3.59 20.01 -5.71
C HIS A 50 2.64 19.09 -4.91
N PRO A 51 2.12 18.03 -5.54
CA PRO A 51 1.27 17.07 -4.84
C PRO A 51 2.10 16.27 -3.83
N ALA A 52 1.53 16.06 -2.64
CA ALA A 52 2.11 15.18 -1.63
C ALA A 52 1.77 13.72 -1.95
N TYR A 53 2.79 12.86 -1.91
CA TYR A 53 2.66 11.44 -2.21
C TYR A 53 3.18 10.56 -1.07
N SER A 54 2.54 9.41 -0.89
CA SER A 54 3.10 8.28 -0.13
C SER A 54 3.10 7.04 -1.01
N TYR A 55 4.04 6.14 -0.79
CA TYR A 55 4.18 4.90 -1.54
C TYR A 55 4.05 3.73 -0.58
N LEU A 56 3.39 2.68 -1.05
CA LEU A 56 3.24 1.43 -0.34
C LEU A 56 3.64 0.29 -1.27
N THR A 57 4.40 -0.66 -0.76
CA THR A 57 4.66 -1.91 -1.46
C THR A 57 3.68 -2.98 -0.96
N VAL A 58 2.75 -3.40 -1.80
CA VAL A 58 1.82 -4.50 -1.50
C VAL A 58 2.42 -5.79 -2.03
N ARG A 59 2.55 -6.80 -1.18
CA ARG A 59 2.90 -8.17 -1.58
C ARG A 59 1.64 -9.02 -1.57
N SER A 60 1.37 -9.71 -2.66
CA SER A 60 0.29 -10.68 -2.77
C SER A 60 0.85 -12.07 -3.01
N ASP A 61 0.17 -13.07 -2.46
CA ASP A 61 0.44 -14.47 -2.73
C ASP A 61 -0.21 -14.87 -4.06
N LEU A 62 0.57 -15.43 -4.98
CA LEU A 62 0.11 -15.80 -6.33
C LEU A 62 -0.86 -16.98 -6.31
N ALA A 63 -0.73 -17.89 -5.34
CA ALA A 63 -1.55 -19.08 -5.27
C ALA A 63 -2.99 -18.76 -4.84
N THR A 64 -3.16 -17.74 -4.00
CA THR A 64 -4.45 -17.36 -3.42
C THR A 64 -4.99 -16.02 -3.91
N GLY A 65 -4.16 -15.20 -4.57
CA GLY A 65 -4.48 -13.82 -4.96
C GLY A 65 -4.66 -12.86 -3.78
N ARG A 66 -4.34 -13.30 -2.55
CA ARG A 66 -4.53 -12.51 -1.33
C ARG A 66 -3.31 -11.66 -1.03
N ILE A 67 -3.55 -10.47 -0.47
CA ILE A 67 -2.48 -9.64 0.09
C ILE A 67 -1.87 -10.40 1.28
N SER A 68 -0.57 -10.65 1.20
CA SER A 68 0.21 -11.40 2.21
C SER A 68 1.15 -10.51 3.02
N ASP A 69 1.47 -9.32 2.52
CA ASP A 69 2.19 -8.28 3.27
C ASP A 69 1.96 -6.91 2.64
N ILE A 70 2.19 -5.85 3.41
CA ILE A 70 2.28 -4.49 2.88
C ILE A 70 3.47 -3.82 3.58
N GLY A 71 4.30 -3.07 2.85
CA GLY A 71 5.48 -2.36 3.33
C GLY A 71 5.56 -0.93 2.79
N ASP A 72 6.61 -0.23 3.17
CA ASP A 72 6.88 1.18 2.86
C ASP A 72 7.98 1.25 1.80
#